data_AF-A0A4V3EDK5-F1
#
_entry.id   AF-A0A4V3EDK5-F1
#
_cell.length_a   1.000
_cell.length_b   1.000
_cell.length_c   1.000
_cell.angle_alpha   90.00
_cell.angle_beta   90.00
_cell.angle_gamma   90.00
#
_symmetry.space_group_name_H-M   'P 1'
#
loop_
_entity.id
_entity.type
_entity.pdbx_description
1 polymer ?
#
loop_
_entity_poly.entity_id
_entity_poly.type
_entity_poly.pdbx_seq_one_letter_code
_entity_poly.pdbx_strand_id
1 'polypeptide(L)'
;MIILNTAVILEMIHPRPQKNVLQWLDTQDTAQLYLTSLSVAALFSWVDNLAPEQPKAALSAALLDMLNEDFAGRLLPFDAASALYYPRVTALSKAANMEMAERDIQLAAICLNHQATLATDHADVFVHTGVELINPWDAAETPRWREEAAEYYVMSRKS
;
A
#
# COMPACT_ATOMS: atom_id res chain seq x y z
N MET A 1 -4.09 -7.32 -8.79
CA MET A 1 -4.22 -5.93 -8.31
C MET A 1 -3.60 -5.80 -6.93
N ILE A 2 -3.06 -4.62 -6.62
CA ILE A 2 -2.44 -4.29 -5.33
C ILE A 2 -3.13 -3.05 -4.78
N ILE A 3 -3.64 -3.13 -3.55
CA ILE A 3 -4.16 -1.99 -2.82
C ILE A 3 -3.02 -1.35 -2.02
N LEU A 4 -2.80 -0.06 -2.25
CA LEU A 4 -1.82 0.73 -1.50
C LEU A 4 -2.48 1.24 -0.22
N ASN A 5 -1.88 0.91 0.92
CA ASN A 5 -2.24 1.56 2.18
C ASN A 5 -1.84 3.04 2.14
N THR A 6 -2.51 3.87 2.93
CA THR A 6 -2.28 5.33 3.01
C THR A 6 -0.81 5.67 3.26
N ALA A 7 -0.11 4.87 4.07
CA ALA A 7 1.30 5.08 4.39
C ALA A 7 2.19 5.07 3.14
N VAL A 8 1.89 4.23 2.14
CA VAL A 8 2.65 4.19 0.88
C VAL A 8 2.53 5.51 0.13
N ILE A 9 1.32 6.09 0.08
CA ILE A 9 1.09 7.39 -0.57
C ILE A 9 1.76 8.53 0.21
N LEU A 10 1.65 8.50 1.54
CA LEU A 10 2.30 9.49 2.40
C LEU A 10 3.83 9.45 2.26
N GLU A 11 4.42 8.27 2.06
CA GLU A 11 5.85 8.12 1.80
C GLU A 11 6.25 8.75 0.46
N MET A 12 5.47 8.58 -0.62
CA MET A 12 5.78 9.20 -1.91
C MET A 12 5.84 10.73 -1.84
N ILE A 13 4.98 11.34 -1.03
CA ILE A 13 4.94 12.79 -0.84
C ILE A 13 5.88 13.28 0.27
N HIS A 14 6.54 12.38 0.98
CA HIS A 14 7.49 12.74 2.03
C HIS A 14 8.70 13.48 1.43
N PRO A 15 9.24 14.55 2.06
CA PRO A 15 10.36 15.31 1.49
C PRO A 15 11.64 14.49 1.27
N ARG A 16 11.78 13.37 1.97
CA ARG A 16 12.90 12.42 1.86
C ARG A 16 12.33 11.00 1.88
N PRO A 17 11.74 10.53 0.77
CA PRO A 17 11.14 9.22 0.72
C PRO A 17 12.22 8.14 0.83
N GLN A 18 11.89 7.01 1.45
CA GLN A 18 12.78 5.86 1.46
C GLN A 18 12.89 5.24 0.06
N LYS A 19 14.12 4.95 -0.35
CA LYS A 19 14.42 4.52 -1.73
C LYS A 19 13.84 3.16 -2.09
N ASN A 20 13.79 2.23 -1.14
CA ASN A 20 13.16 0.91 -1.27
C ASN A 20 11.69 1.01 -1.71
N VAL A 21 10.91 1.90 -1.10
CA VAL A 21 9.49 2.09 -1.44
C VAL A 21 9.33 2.61 -2.87
N LEU A 22 10.13 3.61 -3.25
CA LEU A 22 10.13 4.14 -4.61
C LEU A 22 10.56 3.09 -5.63
N GLN A 23 11.64 2.35 -5.35
CA GLN A 23 12.11 1.26 -6.22
C GLN A 23 11.07 0.15 -6.35
N TRP A 24 10.37 -0.20 -5.27
CA TRP A 24 9.29 -1.17 -5.33
C TRP A 24 8.14 -0.67 -6.20
N LEU A 25 7.72 0.58 -6.04
CA LEU A 25 6.67 1.21 -6.86
C LEU A 25 7.07 1.24 -8.35
N ASP A 26 8.31 1.58 -8.67
CA ASP A 26 8.84 1.62 -10.05
C ASP A 26 8.80 0.26 -10.76
N THR A 27 8.71 -0.85 -10.00
CA THR A 27 8.57 -2.21 -10.56
C THR A 27 7.14 -2.67 -10.78
N GLN A 28 6.15 -1.91 -10.31
CA GLN A 28 4.74 -2.28 -10.44
C GLN A 28 4.15 -1.77 -11.75
N ASP A 29 3.20 -2.53 -12.30
CA ASP A 29 2.30 -2.00 -13.32
C ASP A 29 1.36 -0.99 -12.66
N THR A 30 1.45 0.27 -13.06
CA THR A 30 0.63 1.34 -12.48
C THR A 30 -0.86 1.05 -12.62
N ALA A 31 -1.31 0.37 -13.68
CA ALA A 31 -2.72 0.00 -13.87
C ALA A 31 -3.23 -1.03 -12.84
N GLN A 32 -2.31 -1.72 -12.14
CA GLN A 32 -2.64 -2.70 -11.11
C GLN A 32 -2.64 -2.10 -9.69
N LEU A 33 -2.30 -0.83 -9.51
CA LEU A 33 -2.29 -0.15 -8.22
C LEU A 33 -3.66 0.48 -7.91
N TYR A 34 -4.15 0.33 -6.69
CA TYR A 34 -5.45 0.83 -6.28
C TYR A 34 -5.36 1.54 -4.94
N LEU A 35 -6.26 2.48 -4.71
CA LEU A 35 -6.51 3.08 -3.41
C LEU A 35 -7.92 2.73 -2.94
N THR A 36 -8.20 3.01 -1.68
CA THR A 36 -9.54 2.83 -1.11
C THR A 36 -10.15 4.16 -0.70
N SER A 37 -11.47 4.20 -0.52
CA SER A 37 -12.15 5.33 0.11
C SER A 37 -11.59 5.64 1.51
N LEU A 38 -11.06 4.62 2.20
CA LEU A 38 -10.39 4.78 3.50
C LEU A 38 -9.06 5.52 3.35
N SER A 39 -8.29 5.21 2.30
CA SER A 39 -7.06 5.92 1.97
C SER A 39 -7.34 7.40 1.68
N VAL A 40 -8.39 7.69 0.89
CA VAL A 40 -8.83 9.06 0.61
C VAL A 40 -9.18 9.80 1.91
N ALA A 41 -10.04 9.22 2.76
CA ALA A 41 -10.42 9.84 4.02
C ALA A 41 -9.19 10.13 4.92
N ALA A 42 -8.24 9.21 4.99
CA ALA A 42 -7.03 9.37 5.77
C ALA A 42 -6.10 10.47 5.22
N LEU A 43 -5.92 10.54 3.90
CA LEU A 43 -5.09 11.56 3.24
C LEU A 43 -5.62 12.97 3.51
N PHE A 44 -6.92 13.20 3.31
CA PHE A 44 -7.49 14.53 3.55
C PHE A 44 -7.56 14.88 5.05
N SER A 45 -7.78 13.89 5.92
CA SER A 45 -7.65 14.10 7.37
C SER A 45 -6.23 14.51 7.75
N TRP A 46 -5.20 13.92 7.14
CA TRP A 46 -3.82 14.33 7.35
C TRP A 46 -3.58 15.78 6.90
N VAL A 47 -4.07 16.17 5.72
CA VAL A 47 -3.98 17.56 5.24
C VAL A 47 -4.63 18.55 6.20
N ASP A 48 -5.83 18.23 6.70
CA ASP A 48 -6.55 19.12 7.63
C ASP A 48 -5.79 19.31 8.94
N ASN A 49 -5.09 18.28 9.40
CA ASN A 49 -4.28 18.29 10.63
C ASN A 49 -2.89 18.92 10.48
N LEU A 50 -2.48 19.35 9.28
CA LEU A 50 -1.21 20.05 9.10
C LEU A 50 -1.19 21.39 9.88
N ALA A 51 0.01 21.86 10.23
CA ALA A 51 0.18 23.15 10.86
C ALA A 51 -0.21 24.31 9.90
N PRO A 52 -0.64 25.48 10.40
CA PRO A 52 -1.13 26.58 9.56
C PRO A 52 -0.13 27.10 8.52
N GLU A 53 1.17 26.99 8.80
CA GLU A 53 2.26 27.39 7.91
C GLU A 53 2.51 26.42 6.75
N GLN A 54 1.94 25.22 6.81
CA GLN A 54 2.07 24.22 5.75
C GLN A 54 1.15 24.56 4.56
N PRO A 55 1.53 24.18 3.33
CA PRO A 55 0.79 24.53 2.12
C PRO A 55 -0.47 23.68 1.92
N LYS A 56 -1.42 23.70 2.87
CA LYS A 56 -2.62 22.84 2.90
C LYS A 56 -3.41 22.86 1.59
N ALA A 57 -3.68 24.05 1.05
CA ALA A 57 -4.46 24.20 -0.17
C ALA A 57 -3.76 23.59 -1.39
N ALA A 58 -2.44 23.79 -1.51
CA ALA A 58 -1.66 23.22 -2.61
C ALA A 58 -1.55 21.69 -2.50
N LEU A 59 -1.35 21.16 -1.29
CA LEU A 59 -1.33 19.72 -1.05
C LEU A 59 -2.70 19.08 -1.32
N SER A 60 -3.79 19.69 -0.86
CA SER A 60 -5.15 19.23 -1.14
C SER A 60 -5.44 19.18 -2.64
N ALA A 61 -5.06 20.23 -3.39
CA ALA A 61 -5.22 20.25 -4.84
C ALA A 61 -4.40 19.15 -5.53
N ALA A 62 -3.12 19.00 -5.18
CA ALA A 62 -2.26 17.96 -5.75
C ALA A 62 -2.77 16.54 -5.45
N LEU A 63 -3.31 16.30 -4.26
CA LEU A 63 -3.95 15.02 -3.93
C LEU A 63 -5.22 14.78 -4.76
N LEU A 64 -6.06 15.81 -4.97
CA LEU A 64 -7.24 15.69 -5.82
C LEU A 64 -6.86 15.38 -7.27
N ASP A 65 -5.84 16.03 -7.81
CA ASP A 65 -5.35 15.77 -9.17
C ASP A 65 -4.86 14.33 -9.30
N MET A 66 -4.03 13.85 -8.36
CA MET A 66 -3.59 12.45 -8.31
C MET A 66 -4.76 11.46 -8.26
N LEU A 67 -5.79 11.74 -7.45
CA LEU A 67 -6.95 10.86 -7.34
C LEU A 67 -7.79 10.82 -8.63
N ASN A 68 -7.91 11.96 -9.32
CA ASN A 68 -8.74 12.10 -10.52
C ASN A 68 -8.03 11.70 -11.82
N GLU A 69 -6.70 11.83 -11.87
CA GLU A 69 -5.90 11.56 -13.06
C GLU A 69 -5.21 10.19 -12.93
N ASP A 70 -4.38 10.01 -11.90
CA ASP A 70 -3.63 8.77 -11.72
C ASP A 70 -4.56 7.65 -11.28
N PHE A 71 -5.38 7.83 -10.25
CA PHE A 71 -6.24 6.76 -9.70
C PHE A 71 -7.68 6.76 -10.22
N ALA A 72 -7.93 7.41 -11.36
CA ALA A 72 -9.24 7.45 -12.00
C ALA A 72 -9.81 6.03 -12.20
N GLY A 73 -10.99 5.75 -11.61
CA GLY A 73 -11.62 4.43 -11.68
C GLY A 73 -10.93 3.34 -10.87
N ARG A 74 -9.93 3.68 -10.04
CA ARG A 74 -9.14 2.76 -9.20
C ARG A 74 -9.22 3.09 -7.71
N LEU A 75 -10.32 3.75 -7.31
CA LEU A 75 -10.68 4.03 -5.93
C LEU A 75 -11.77 3.06 -5.48
N LEU A 76 -11.41 2.10 -4.62
CA LEU A 76 -12.32 1.06 -4.14
C LEU A 76 -13.10 1.52 -2.90
N PRO A 77 -14.44 1.47 -2.91
CA PRO A 77 -15.23 1.82 -1.73
C PRO A 77 -15.21 0.69 -0.68
N PHE A 78 -15.43 1.04 0.59
CA PHE A 78 -16.00 0.09 1.54
C PHE A 78 -17.51 0.01 1.29
N ASP A 79 -17.92 -0.88 0.39
CA ASP A 79 -19.31 -1.08 -0.01
C ASP A 79 -19.96 -2.28 0.68
N ALA A 80 -21.22 -2.56 0.34
CA ALA A 80 -21.96 -3.69 0.91
C ALA A 80 -21.30 -5.05 0.62
N ALA A 81 -20.67 -5.21 -0.56
CA ALA A 81 -19.96 -6.45 -0.90
C ALA A 81 -18.74 -6.64 0.00
N SER A 82 -17.96 -5.59 0.20
CA SER A 82 -16.82 -5.58 1.12
C SER A 82 -17.27 -5.81 2.57
N ALA A 83 -18.38 -5.20 2.98
CA ALA A 83 -18.91 -5.34 4.34
C ALA A 83 -19.26 -6.79 4.72
N LEU A 84 -19.59 -7.65 3.75
CA LEU A 84 -19.84 -9.08 4.01
C LEU A 84 -18.59 -9.83 4.51
N TYR A 85 -17.38 -9.32 4.23
CA TYR A 85 -16.13 -9.89 4.72
C TYR A 85 -15.76 -9.42 6.13
N TYR A 86 -16.34 -8.31 6.60
CA TYR A 86 -16.02 -7.71 7.91
C TYR A 86 -16.18 -8.69 9.09
N PRO A 87 -17.28 -9.47 9.22
CA PRO A 87 -17.44 -10.40 10.34
C PRO A 87 -16.39 -11.52 10.33
N ARG A 88 -15.99 -11.98 9.13
CA ARG A 88 -14.94 -12.98 8.98
C ARG A 88 -13.60 -12.44 9.47
N VAL A 89 -13.22 -11.24 9.05
CA VAL A 89 -11.96 -10.60 9.50
C VAL A 89 -11.96 -10.43 11.02
N THR A 90 -13.07 -9.93 11.60
CA THR A 90 -13.22 -9.78 13.05
C THR A 90 -13.10 -11.12 13.79
N ALA A 91 -13.70 -12.19 13.27
CA ALA A 91 -13.62 -13.52 13.88
C ALA A 91 -12.18 -14.07 13.83
N LEU A 92 -11.46 -13.88 12.72
CA LEU A 92 -10.07 -14.28 12.57
C LEU A 92 -9.14 -13.50 13.52
N SER A 93 -9.33 -12.18 13.64
CA SER A 93 -8.59 -11.33 14.57
C SER A 93 -8.78 -11.78 16.02
N LYS A 94 -10.02 -12.06 16.43
CA LYS A 94 -10.31 -12.63 17.75
C LYS A 94 -9.65 -13.99 17.97
N ALA A 95 -9.73 -14.89 16.99
CA ALA A 95 -9.10 -16.21 17.09
C ALA A 95 -7.56 -16.12 17.19
N ALA A 96 -6.96 -15.11 16.57
CA ALA A 96 -5.54 -14.82 16.65
C ALA A 96 -5.13 -14.03 17.91
N ASN A 97 -6.07 -13.67 18.80
CA ASN A 97 -5.85 -12.74 19.92
C ASN A 97 -5.22 -11.41 19.50
N MET A 98 -5.55 -10.93 18.31
CA MET A 98 -5.02 -9.68 17.75
C MET A 98 -6.12 -8.64 17.69
N GLU A 99 -5.93 -7.49 18.33
CA GLU A 99 -6.87 -6.37 18.24
C GLU A 99 -6.61 -5.59 16.96
N MET A 100 -7.63 -5.41 16.12
CA MET A 100 -7.56 -4.61 14.89
C MET A 100 -8.43 -3.37 15.03
N ALA A 101 -7.93 -2.23 14.55
CA ALA A 101 -8.76 -1.03 14.42
C ALA A 101 -9.85 -1.25 13.36
N GLU A 102 -11.00 -0.59 13.54
CA GLU A 102 -12.14 -0.71 12.60
C GLU A 102 -11.72 -0.44 11.15
N ARG A 103 -10.90 0.59 10.92
CA ARG A 103 -10.36 0.93 9.60
C ARG A 103 -9.56 -0.22 8.98
N ASP A 104 -8.77 -0.93 9.77
CA ASP A 104 -7.95 -2.04 9.27
C ASP A 104 -8.82 -3.26 8.97
N ILE A 105 -9.89 -3.49 9.75
CA ILE A 105 -10.89 -4.52 9.44
C ILE A 105 -11.61 -4.19 8.12
N GLN A 106 -12.02 -2.94 7.93
CA GLN A 106 -12.64 -2.49 6.67
C GLN A 106 -11.67 -2.62 5.49
N LEU A 107 -10.41 -2.22 5.66
CA LEU A 107 -9.37 -2.34 4.63
C LEU A 107 -9.12 -3.81 4.25
N ALA A 108 -8.98 -4.69 5.23
CA ALA A 108 -8.85 -6.14 5.00
C ALA A 108 -10.07 -6.70 4.27
N ALA A 109 -11.28 -6.23 4.63
CA ALA A 109 -12.52 -6.66 3.99
C ALA A 109 -12.59 -6.25 2.51
N ILE A 110 -12.15 -5.03 2.15
CA ILE A 110 -12.00 -4.60 0.75
C ILE A 110 -10.99 -5.50 0.03
N CYS A 111 -9.83 -5.77 0.65
CA CYS A 111 -8.80 -6.61 0.04
C CYS A 111 -9.33 -8.03 -0.26
N LEU A 112 -10.04 -8.63 0.70
CA LEU A 112 -10.63 -9.97 0.52
C LEU A 112 -11.71 -10.00 -0.57
N ASN A 113 -12.57 -8.98 -0.64
CA ASN A 113 -13.61 -8.89 -1.67
C ASN A 113 -13.01 -8.84 -3.08
N HIS A 114 -11.91 -8.11 -3.24
CA HIS A 114 -11.25 -7.93 -4.53
C HIS A 114 -10.12 -8.93 -4.81
N GLN A 115 -9.88 -9.88 -3.90
CA GLN A 115 -8.72 -10.79 -3.95
C GLN A 115 -7.41 -10.04 -4.18
N ALA A 116 -7.27 -8.89 -3.52
CA ALA A 116 -6.16 -7.98 -3.70
C ALA A 116 -5.06 -8.23 -2.68
N THR A 117 -3.82 -8.03 -3.11
CA THR A 117 -2.65 -7.93 -2.24
C THR A 117 -2.64 -6.54 -1.59
N LEU A 118 -2.35 -6.45 -0.29
CA LEU A 118 -2.22 -5.18 0.43
C LEU A 118 -0.74 -4.81 0.58
N ALA A 119 -0.37 -3.63 0.06
CA ALA A 119 0.93 -3.01 0.31
C ALA A 119 0.85 -2.10 1.54
N THR A 120 1.55 -2.44 2.62
CA THR A 120 1.46 -1.75 3.92
C THR A 120 2.77 -1.79 4.70
N ASP A 121 3.01 -0.78 5.54
CA ASP A 121 4.15 -0.68 6.46
C ASP A 121 3.94 -1.45 7.78
N HIS A 122 2.72 -1.91 8.06
CA HIS A 122 2.36 -2.69 9.25
C HIS A 122 1.63 -3.98 8.85
N ALA A 123 2.34 -4.85 8.13
CA ALA A 123 1.78 -6.12 7.64
C ALA A 123 1.41 -7.10 8.77
N ASP A 124 2.09 -7.00 9.91
CA ASP A 124 1.91 -7.84 11.10
C ASP A 124 0.46 -7.86 11.61
N VAL A 125 -0.26 -6.74 11.54
CA VAL A 125 -1.65 -6.68 12.00
C VAL A 125 -2.62 -7.41 11.06
N PHE A 126 -2.21 -7.74 9.83
CA PHE A 126 -3.06 -8.36 8.82
C PHE A 126 -2.78 -9.85 8.59
N VAL A 127 -1.67 -10.40 9.09
CA VAL A 127 -1.17 -11.77 8.74
C VAL A 127 -2.20 -12.88 8.97
N HIS A 128 -3.11 -12.70 9.92
CA HIS A 128 -4.12 -13.69 10.30
C HIS A 128 -5.43 -13.55 9.51
N THR A 129 -5.57 -12.51 8.68
CA THR A 129 -6.83 -12.20 7.97
C THR A 129 -7.02 -13.00 6.68
N GLY A 130 -5.94 -13.58 6.15
CA GLY A 130 -5.92 -14.26 4.85
C GLY A 130 -5.75 -13.32 3.65
N VAL A 131 -5.52 -12.03 3.89
CA VAL A 131 -5.08 -11.07 2.86
C VAL A 131 -3.62 -11.36 2.49
N GLU A 132 -3.29 -11.32 1.20
CA GLU A 132 -1.90 -11.36 0.75
C GLU A 132 -1.22 -10.02 1.06
N LEU A 133 0.01 -10.06 1.60
CA LEU A 133 0.68 -8.87 2.12
C LEU A 133 2.02 -8.65 1.44
N ILE A 134 2.31 -7.38 1.18
CA ILE A 134 3.63 -6.92 0.76
C ILE A 134 3.99 -5.73 1.65
N ASN A 135 5.23 -5.70 2.13
CA ASN A 135 5.80 -4.53 2.76
C ASN A 135 6.83 -3.90 1.80
N PRO A 136 6.51 -2.78 1.14
CA PRO A 136 7.43 -2.09 0.24
C PRO A 136 8.74 -1.63 0.89
N TRP A 137 8.76 -1.48 2.22
CA TRP A 137 9.95 -1.11 2.98
C TRP A 137 10.93 -2.28 3.16
N ASP A 138 10.49 -3.52 2.99
CA ASP A 138 11.36 -4.70 3.11
C ASP A 138 12.10 -5.02 1.81
N ALA A 139 11.87 -4.24 0.74
CA ALA A 139 12.51 -4.42 -0.57
C ALA A 139 14.00 -4.02 -0.54
N ALA A 140 14.82 -4.91 0.02
CA ALA A 140 16.25 -4.99 -0.17
C ALA A 140 16.69 -6.46 -0.31
N GLU A 141 16.02 -7.23 -1.16
CA GLU A 141 16.65 -8.38 -1.79
C GLU A 141 16.63 -8.19 -3.31
N THR A 142 17.73 -7.62 -3.81
CA THR A 142 18.11 -7.77 -5.21
C THR A 142 18.01 -9.26 -5.56
N PRO A 143 17.36 -9.65 -6.66
CA PRO A 143 17.35 -11.05 -7.04
C PRO A 143 18.80 -11.54 -7.22
N ARG A 144 19.24 -12.51 -6.40
CA ARG A 144 20.61 -13.08 -6.41
C ARG A 144 21.13 -13.45 -7.80
N TRP A 145 20.23 -13.76 -8.74
CA TRP A 145 20.59 -14.11 -10.12
C TRP A 145 21.22 -12.95 -10.91
N ARG A 146 21.02 -11.68 -10.54
CA ARG A 146 21.69 -10.55 -11.22
C ARG A 146 23.16 -10.40 -10.80
N GLU A 147 23.50 -10.79 -9.58
CA GLU A 147 24.90 -10.82 -9.11
C GLU A 147 25.64 -12.04 -9.66
N GLU A 148 25.00 -13.22 -9.67
CA GLU A 148 25.56 -14.42 -10.28
C GLU A 148 25.78 -14.27 -11.79
N ALA A 149 24.90 -13.58 -12.51
CA ALA A 149 25.08 -13.32 -13.94
C ALA A 149 26.27 -12.37 -14.23
N ALA A 150 26.50 -11.38 -13.37
CA ALA A 150 27.65 -10.49 -13.46
C ALA A 150 28.95 -11.23 -13.11
N GLU A 151 28.94 -12.09 -12.08
CA GLU A 151 30.08 -12.93 -11.72
C GLU A 151 30.41 -13.98 -12.79
N TYR A 152 29.39 -14.61 -13.38
CA TYR A 152 29.55 -15.56 -14.49
C TYR A 152 30.11 -14.87 -15.74
N TYR A 153 29.64 -13.66 -16.05
CA TYR A 153 30.15 -12.86 -17.17
C TYR A 153 31.62 -12.46 -16.98
N VAL A 154 32.01 -12.08 -15.76
CA VAL A 154 33.41 -11.73 -15.42
C VAL A 154 34.33 -12.96 -15.39
N MET A 155 33.84 -14.11 -14.91
CA MET A 155 34.62 -15.35 -14.86
C MET A 155 34.81 -15.99 -16.25
N SER A 156 33.84 -15.88 -17.16
CA SER A 156 33.96 -16.47 -18.51
C SER A 156 34.93 -15.74 -19.45
N ARG A 157 35.37 -14.52 -19.11
CA ARG A 157 36.33 -13.73 -19.89
C ARG A 157 37.78 -13.82 -19.40
N LYS A 158 38.05 -14.61 -18.35
CA LYS A 158 39.41 -14.84 -17.82
C LYS A 158 40.03 -16.17 -18.26
N SER A 159 39.44 -16.86 -19.24
CA SER A 159 40.03 -18.07 -19.84
C SER A 159 40.46 -17.86 -21.28
#